data_AF-A0A2K3LHY3-F1
#
_entry.id   AF-A0A2K3LHY3-F1
#
_cell.length_a   1.000
_cell.length_b   1.000
_cell.length_c   1.000
_cell.angle_alpha   90.00
_cell.angle_beta   90.00
_cell.angle_gamma   90.00
#
_symmetry.space_group_name_H-M   'P 1'
#
loop_
_entity.id
_entity.type
_entity.pdbx_description
1 polymer ?
#
loop_
_entity_poly.entity_id
_entity_poly.type
_entity_poly.pdbx_seq_one_letter_code
_entity_poly.pdbx_strand_id
1 'polypeptide(L)'
;NRHRRLKLRSNFTTLSSPHPYSNHQPVPFDPLVAQLERHREDKQWEQQHIQNSHPELHHHHSAPAHESQPEWEDFMNAEDFINDEDKFNVTSRLLLLFPKIDVDPIDLFIDLHELTLWNLQQAHREVLHRSQREMELHDKNRDGFVSFSEYDPPSWVKSATNESFGYDMGWWKEEHFNASDADGDGVLNLTEFNE
;
A
#
# COMPACT_ATOMS: atom_id res chain seq x y z
N ASN A 1 -29.40 -14.43 -34.58
CA ASN A 1 -28.62 -13.34 -33.94
C ASN A 1 -27.73 -13.91 -32.86
N ARG A 2 -26.43 -14.04 -33.13
CA ARG A 2 -25.44 -14.57 -32.19
C ARG A 2 -24.88 -13.41 -31.38
N HIS A 3 -25.23 -13.33 -30.09
CA HIS A 3 -24.65 -12.36 -29.16
C HIS A 3 -23.16 -12.68 -28.98
N ARG A 4 -22.29 -11.87 -29.60
CA ARG A 4 -20.86 -11.88 -29.28
C ARG A 4 -20.71 -11.18 -27.93
N ARG A 5 -20.53 -11.95 -26.85
CA ARG A 5 -20.07 -11.39 -25.57
C ARG A 5 -18.71 -10.75 -25.81
N LEU A 6 -18.65 -9.43 -25.65
CA LEU A 6 -17.38 -8.70 -25.60
C LEU A 6 -16.67 -9.14 -24.31
N LYS A 7 -15.57 -9.88 -24.47
CA LYS A 7 -14.63 -10.10 -23.36
C LYS A 7 -13.90 -8.79 -23.15
N LEU A 8 -14.27 -8.03 -22.13
CA LEU A 8 -13.45 -6.96 -21.59
C LEU A 8 -12.11 -7.60 -21.19
N ARG A 9 -11.08 -7.39 -22.00
CA ARG A 9 -9.72 -7.62 -21.54
C ARG A 9 -9.43 -6.45 -20.63
N SER A 10 -9.36 -6.72 -19.33
CA SER A 10 -8.86 -5.78 -18.34
C SER A 10 -7.46 -5.35 -18.80
N ASN A 11 -7.37 -4.18 -19.39
CA ASN A 11 -6.12 -3.53 -19.76
C ASN A 11 -5.68 -2.57 -18.62
N PHE A 12 -6.15 -2.79 -17.39
CA PHE A 12 -5.47 -2.28 -16.20
C PHE A 12 -4.27 -3.18 -15.91
N THR A 13 -3.28 -3.15 -16.79
CA THR A 13 -1.92 -3.57 -16.46
C THR A 13 -1.36 -2.56 -15.46
N THR A 14 -1.75 -2.71 -14.20
CA THR A 14 -0.83 -2.39 -13.10
C THR A 14 0.39 -3.27 -13.38
N LEU A 15 1.49 -2.64 -13.81
CA LEU A 15 2.76 -3.30 -14.11
C LEU A 15 3.38 -3.81 -12.80
N SER A 16 2.73 -4.76 -12.13
CA SER A 16 3.30 -5.48 -11.00
C SER A 16 4.18 -6.59 -11.56
N SER A 17 5.41 -6.24 -11.90
CA SER A 17 6.46 -7.23 -12.17
C SER A 17 6.90 -7.85 -10.84
N PRO A 18 7.03 -9.19 -10.72
CA PRO A 18 7.42 -9.87 -9.50
C PRO A 18 8.95 -9.86 -9.36
N HIS A 19 9.56 -8.69 -9.23
CA HIS A 19 11.00 -8.57 -8.98
C HIS A 19 11.26 -8.00 -7.58
N PRO A 20 12.12 -8.63 -6.75
CA PRO A 20 12.18 -8.38 -5.31
C PRO A 20 13.00 -7.15 -4.92
N TYR A 21 13.48 -6.38 -5.90
CA TYR A 21 14.42 -5.29 -5.65
C TYR A 21 14.04 -4.11 -6.54
N SER A 22 13.48 -3.07 -5.91
CA SER A 22 13.19 -1.75 -6.50
C SER A 22 12.09 -1.71 -7.58
N ASN A 23 10.84 -1.88 -7.18
CA ASN A 23 9.71 -1.32 -7.92
C ASN A 23 9.08 -0.22 -7.07
N HIS A 24 9.47 1.04 -7.30
CA HIS A 24 8.64 2.16 -6.89
C HIS A 24 7.30 1.99 -7.62
N GLN A 25 6.28 1.45 -6.96
CA GLN A 25 4.94 1.49 -7.51
C GLN A 25 4.57 2.96 -7.66
N PRO A 26 4.13 3.38 -8.86
CA PRO A 26 3.74 4.76 -9.07
C PRO A 26 2.58 5.08 -8.13
N VAL A 27 2.74 6.14 -7.35
CA VAL A 27 1.70 6.61 -6.44
C VAL A 27 0.49 7.03 -7.27
N PRO A 28 -0.72 6.54 -6.96
CA PRO A 28 -1.89 6.90 -7.73
C PRO A 28 -2.19 8.39 -7.61
N PHE A 29 -2.41 9.02 -8.76
CA PHE A 29 -2.79 10.43 -8.83
C PHE A 29 -4.13 10.71 -8.13
N ASP A 30 -5.02 9.74 -8.19
CA ASP A 30 -6.39 9.83 -7.72
C ASP A 30 -6.51 9.20 -6.31
N PRO A 31 -6.93 9.94 -5.26
CA PRO A 31 -7.03 9.44 -3.90
C PRO A 31 -7.99 8.26 -3.72
N LEU A 32 -9.05 8.16 -4.54
CA LEU A 32 -9.97 7.02 -4.47
C LEU A 32 -9.32 5.78 -5.07
N VAL A 33 -8.62 5.92 -6.20
CA VAL A 33 -7.83 4.83 -6.79
C VAL A 33 -6.75 4.39 -5.81
N ALA A 34 -6.06 5.34 -5.18
CA ALA A 34 -5.07 5.06 -4.14
C ALA A 34 -5.67 4.26 -2.97
N GLN A 35 -6.85 4.64 -2.49
CA GLN A 35 -7.52 3.91 -1.42
C GLN A 35 -7.88 2.47 -1.83
N LEU A 36 -8.35 2.29 -3.06
CA LEU A 36 -8.70 0.98 -3.59
C LEU A 36 -7.48 0.08 -3.75
N GLU A 37 -6.37 0.63 -4.27
CA GLU A 37 -5.11 -0.09 -4.38
C GLU A 37 -4.55 -0.47 -3.01
N ARG A 38 -4.54 0.45 -2.04
CA ARG A 38 -4.14 0.16 -0.65
C ARG A 38 -4.94 -0.98 -0.03
N HIS A 39 -6.26 -0.95 -0.16
CA HIS A 39 -7.12 -2.00 0.39
C HIS A 39 -6.85 -3.36 -0.26
N ARG A 40 -6.58 -3.39 -1.57
CA ARG A 40 -6.18 -4.61 -2.25
C ARG A 40 -4.85 -5.12 -1.73
N GLU A 41 -3.87 -4.24 -1.58
CA GLU A 41 -2.55 -4.59 -1.07
C GLU A 41 -2.63 -5.10 0.38
N ASP A 42 -3.43 -4.46 1.24
CA ASP A 42 -3.67 -4.87 2.63
C ASP A 42 -4.22 -6.30 2.68
N LYS A 43 -5.25 -6.60 1.87
CA LYS A 43 -5.85 -7.94 1.79
C LYS A 43 -4.86 -8.98 1.26
N GLN A 44 -4.07 -8.64 0.25
CA GLN A 44 -3.04 -9.54 -0.29
C GLN A 44 -1.95 -9.81 0.74
N TRP A 45 -1.57 -8.77 1.48
CA TRP A 45 -0.60 -8.85 2.55
C TRP A 45 -1.11 -9.72 3.71
N GLU A 46 -2.35 -9.53 4.16
CA GLU A 46 -2.98 -10.36 5.21
C GLU A 46 -3.00 -11.84 4.80
N GLN A 47 -3.37 -12.12 3.54
CA GLN A 47 -3.36 -13.48 3.00
C GLN A 47 -1.97 -14.12 3.03
N GLN A 48 -0.95 -13.39 2.56
CA GLN A 48 0.43 -13.86 2.60
C GLN A 48 0.92 -14.04 4.03
N HIS A 49 0.56 -13.12 4.92
CA HIS A 49 0.93 -13.18 6.33
C HIS A 49 0.35 -14.44 6.98
N ILE A 50 -0.96 -14.71 6.82
CA ILE A 50 -1.60 -15.93 7.34
C ILE A 50 -0.97 -17.20 6.73
N GLN A 51 -0.71 -17.19 5.42
CA GLN A 51 -0.06 -18.31 4.72
C GLN A 51 1.33 -18.61 5.29
N ASN A 52 2.11 -17.57 5.61
CA ASN A 52 3.48 -17.71 6.11
C ASN A 52 3.54 -18.00 7.62
N SER A 53 2.66 -17.39 8.43
CA SER A 53 2.65 -17.52 9.89
C SER A 53 1.91 -18.78 10.36
N HIS A 54 0.95 -19.27 9.59
CA HIS A 54 0.13 -20.44 9.92
C HIS A 54 0.08 -21.47 8.78
N PRO A 55 1.22 -22.12 8.45
CA PRO A 55 1.27 -23.17 7.43
C PRO A 55 0.39 -24.39 7.76
N GLU A 56 -0.08 -24.53 9.01
CA GLU A 56 -1.03 -25.56 9.44
C GLU A 56 -2.45 -25.34 8.87
N LEU A 57 -2.83 -24.08 8.59
CA LEU A 57 -4.14 -23.73 8.02
C LEU A 57 -4.22 -24.01 6.50
N HIS A 58 -3.09 -24.32 5.87
CA HIS A 58 -2.97 -24.56 4.44
C HIS A 58 -3.62 -25.87 3.96
N HIS A 59 -3.87 -26.82 4.87
CA HIS A 59 -4.34 -28.19 4.55
C HIS A 59 -5.84 -28.39 4.74
N HIS A 60 -6.57 -27.40 5.23
CA HIS A 60 -8.02 -27.47 5.28
C HIS A 60 -8.57 -26.92 3.97
N HIS A 61 -9.01 -27.84 3.11
CA HIS A 61 -9.96 -27.58 2.03
C HIS A 61 -10.90 -26.46 2.44
N SER A 62 -11.00 -25.41 1.61
CA SER A 62 -11.94 -24.30 1.77
C SER A 62 -13.20 -24.82 2.46
N ALA A 63 -13.45 -24.36 3.69
CA ALA A 63 -14.66 -24.74 4.38
C ALA A 63 -15.86 -24.45 3.44
N PRO A 64 -16.97 -25.20 3.50
CA PRO A 64 -18.10 -25.02 2.58
C PRO A 64 -18.70 -23.60 2.57
N ALA A 65 -18.33 -22.77 3.54
CA ALA A 65 -18.66 -21.35 3.68
C ALA A 65 -17.42 -20.44 3.52
N HIS A 66 -16.41 -20.84 2.75
CA HIS A 66 -15.40 -19.88 2.28
C HIS A 66 -16.11 -18.99 1.27
N GLU A 67 -16.69 -17.90 1.79
CA GLU A 67 -17.26 -16.84 0.98
C GLU A 67 -16.19 -16.43 -0.04
N SER A 68 -16.58 -16.40 -1.32
CA SER A 68 -15.74 -15.89 -2.39
C SER A 68 -15.18 -14.55 -1.93
N GLN A 69 -13.87 -14.37 -2.02
CA GLN A 69 -13.25 -13.07 -1.74
C GLN A 69 -14.09 -12.00 -2.44
N PRO A 70 -14.54 -10.96 -1.74
CA PRO A 70 -15.37 -9.95 -2.36
C PRO A 70 -14.68 -9.45 -3.61
N GLU A 71 -15.37 -9.56 -4.75
CA GLU A 71 -14.85 -9.07 -6.02
C GLU A 71 -14.78 -7.54 -5.93
N TRP A 72 -14.09 -6.89 -6.86
CA TRP A 72 -13.95 -5.43 -6.86
C TRP A 72 -15.30 -4.69 -6.79
N GLU A 73 -16.35 -5.38 -7.21
CA GLU A 73 -17.77 -5.02 -7.24
C GLU A 73 -18.44 -5.01 -5.84
N ASP A 74 -17.85 -5.66 -4.84
CA ASP A 74 -18.43 -5.76 -3.49
C ASP A 74 -17.97 -4.61 -2.55
N PHE A 75 -16.85 -3.95 -2.87
CA PHE A 75 -16.32 -2.83 -2.08
C PHE A 75 -16.79 -1.46 -2.59
N MET A 76 -17.25 -1.40 -3.83
CA MET A 76 -17.85 -0.20 -4.41
C MET A 76 -18.95 -0.61 -5.37
N ASN A 77 -20.01 0.19 -5.40
CA ASN A 77 -21.00 0.10 -6.46
C ASN A 77 -20.29 0.43 -7.78
N ALA A 78 -19.91 -0.58 -8.56
CA ALA A 78 -19.16 -0.41 -9.81
C ALA A 78 -19.88 0.56 -10.77
N GLU A 79 -21.20 0.68 -10.63
CA GLU A 79 -22.05 1.64 -11.33
C GLU A 79 -21.75 3.12 -11.04
N ASP A 80 -21.10 3.48 -9.93
CA ASP A 80 -20.73 4.89 -9.65
C ASP A 80 -19.54 5.36 -10.52
N PHE A 81 -18.75 4.42 -11.02
CA PHE A 81 -17.54 4.67 -11.82
C PHE A 81 -17.76 4.39 -13.29
N ILE A 82 -18.80 3.64 -13.60
CA ILE A 82 -19.11 3.17 -14.94
C ILE A 82 -20.30 3.99 -15.43
N ASN A 83 -20.10 4.78 -16.49
CA ASN A 83 -21.19 5.49 -17.14
C ASN A 83 -22.18 4.50 -17.78
N ASP A 84 -23.33 5.01 -18.23
CA ASP A 84 -24.37 4.23 -18.91
C ASP A 84 -23.89 3.43 -20.15
N GLU A 85 -22.65 3.65 -20.62
CA GLU A 85 -22.00 2.91 -21.72
C GLU A 85 -20.93 1.90 -21.26
N ASP A 86 -20.92 1.49 -19.99
CA ASP A 86 -19.93 0.58 -19.42
C ASP A 86 -18.47 1.13 -19.44
N LYS A 87 -18.28 2.46 -19.40
CA LYS A 87 -16.95 3.11 -19.42
C LYS A 87 -16.68 3.94 -18.17
N PHE A 88 -15.40 4.03 -17.77
CA PHE A 88 -14.99 4.85 -16.63
C PHE A 88 -15.37 6.33 -16.81
N ASN A 89 -16.10 6.91 -15.87
CA ASN A 89 -16.54 8.31 -15.92
C ASN A 89 -15.42 9.28 -15.49
N VAL A 90 -14.41 9.41 -16.36
CA VAL A 90 -13.27 10.33 -16.16
C VAL A 90 -13.75 11.76 -15.91
N THR A 91 -14.80 12.20 -16.61
CA THR A 91 -15.30 13.57 -16.51
C THR A 91 -15.83 13.89 -15.12
N SER A 92 -16.72 13.05 -14.56
CA SER A 92 -17.20 13.24 -13.19
C SER A 92 -16.06 13.17 -12.18
N ARG A 93 -15.06 12.32 -12.43
CA ARG A 93 -13.89 12.23 -11.55
C ARG A 93 -13.05 13.51 -11.58
N LEU A 94 -12.79 14.06 -12.76
CA LEU A 94 -12.08 15.32 -12.91
C LEU A 94 -12.83 16.49 -12.24
N LEU A 95 -14.16 16.55 -12.35
CA LEU A 95 -14.96 17.57 -11.67
C LEU A 95 -14.82 17.54 -10.13
N LEU A 96 -14.55 16.37 -9.55
CA LEU A 96 -14.30 16.21 -8.11
C LEU A 96 -12.86 16.47 -7.70
N LEU A 97 -11.90 16.22 -8.59
CA LEU A 97 -10.47 16.36 -8.33
C LEU A 97 -9.98 17.78 -8.56
N PHE A 98 -10.43 18.44 -9.63
CA PHE A 98 -9.94 19.77 -10.03
C PHE A 98 -9.99 20.78 -8.87
N PRO A 99 -11.12 20.96 -8.16
CA PRO A 99 -11.21 21.93 -7.06
C PRO A 99 -10.39 21.57 -5.81
N LYS A 100 -9.83 20.35 -5.76
CA LYS A 100 -8.94 19.92 -4.67
C LYS A 100 -7.47 20.20 -4.97
N ILE A 101 -7.14 20.42 -6.24
CA ILE A 101 -5.78 20.66 -6.72
C ILE A 101 -5.56 22.15 -6.92
N ASP A 102 -6.52 22.82 -7.56
CA ASP A 102 -6.57 24.28 -7.75
C ASP A 102 -6.92 24.96 -6.41
N VAL A 103 -5.92 25.42 -5.69
CA VAL A 103 -6.04 25.91 -4.30
C VAL A 103 -5.31 27.23 -4.04
N ASP A 104 -4.29 27.61 -4.81
CA ASP A 104 -3.51 28.82 -4.54
C ASP A 104 -2.84 29.42 -5.79
N PRO A 105 -3.47 30.39 -6.48
CA PRO A 105 -4.83 30.90 -6.25
C PRO A 105 -5.91 29.99 -6.85
N ILE A 106 -7.12 29.98 -6.27
CA ILE A 106 -8.27 29.30 -6.89
C ILE A 106 -8.70 30.07 -8.15
N ASP A 107 -8.19 29.65 -9.31
CA ASP A 107 -8.36 30.38 -10.59
C ASP A 107 -8.94 29.54 -11.74
N LEU A 108 -9.35 28.30 -11.44
CA LEU A 108 -9.87 27.30 -12.37
C LEU A 108 -8.82 26.79 -13.37
N PHE A 109 -7.54 27.03 -13.10
CA PHE A 109 -6.41 26.37 -13.75
C PHE A 109 -5.66 25.52 -12.73
N ILE A 110 -4.89 24.56 -13.21
CA ILE A 110 -3.95 23.83 -12.37
C ILE A 110 -2.58 24.20 -12.87
N ASP A 111 -1.79 24.82 -12.00
CA ASP A 111 -0.41 25.14 -12.32
C ASP A 111 0.56 24.00 -11.97
N LEU A 112 1.84 24.18 -12.30
CA LEU A 112 2.86 23.17 -12.01
C LEU A 112 3.07 23.01 -10.50
N HIS A 113 2.96 24.08 -9.72
CA HIS A 113 3.20 24.06 -8.29
C HIS A 113 2.13 23.24 -7.57
N GLU A 114 0.86 23.51 -7.87
CA GLU A 114 -0.30 22.78 -7.35
C GLU A 114 -0.26 21.31 -7.71
N LEU A 115 0.07 20.98 -8.96
CA LEU A 115 0.21 19.59 -9.39
C LEU A 115 1.37 18.88 -8.66
N THR A 116 2.48 19.58 -8.43
CA THR A 116 3.63 19.06 -7.70
C THR A 116 3.28 18.80 -6.24
N LEU A 117 2.63 19.76 -5.58
CA LEU A 117 2.15 19.62 -4.22
C LEU A 117 1.16 18.47 -4.09
N TRP A 118 0.22 18.36 -5.03
CA TRP A 118 -0.73 17.26 -5.07
C TRP A 118 -0.04 15.90 -5.13
N ASN A 119 0.89 15.72 -6.07
CA ASN A 119 1.66 14.48 -6.21
C ASN A 119 2.49 14.17 -4.96
N LEU A 120 3.14 15.18 -4.38
CA LEU A 120 3.91 15.03 -3.14
C LEU A 120 3.00 14.58 -1.98
N GLN A 121 1.82 15.16 -1.86
CA GLN A 121 0.85 14.76 -0.84
C GLN A 121 0.33 13.34 -1.03
N GLN A 122 0.05 12.91 -2.28
CA GLN A 122 -0.32 11.52 -2.53
C GLN A 122 0.84 10.59 -2.16
N ALA A 123 2.07 10.95 -2.53
CA ALA A 123 3.24 10.12 -2.26
C ALA A 123 3.50 9.98 -0.76
N HIS A 124 3.38 11.07 -0.02
CA HIS A 124 3.51 11.07 1.43
C HIS A 124 2.45 10.18 2.11
N ARG A 125 1.18 10.29 1.70
CA ARG A 125 0.10 9.42 2.22
C ARG A 125 0.39 7.94 1.98
N GLU A 126 0.94 7.64 0.81
CA GLU A 126 1.21 6.29 0.39
C GLU A 126 2.42 5.69 1.12
N VAL A 127 3.48 6.49 1.34
CA VAL A 127 4.62 6.10 2.18
C VAL A 127 4.16 5.84 3.62
N LEU A 128 3.41 6.77 4.22
CA LEU A 128 2.90 6.61 5.58
C LEU A 128 2.02 5.37 5.77
N HIS A 129 1.19 5.03 4.79
CA HIS A 129 0.38 3.80 4.88
C HIS A 129 1.25 2.54 4.88
N ARG A 130 2.28 2.49 4.05
CA ARG A 130 3.23 1.35 4.06
C ARG A 130 3.96 1.26 5.40
N SER A 131 4.44 2.38 5.91
CA SER A 131 5.15 2.44 7.20
C SER A 131 4.24 2.04 8.36
N GLN A 132 2.96 2.46 8.34
CA GLN A 132 1.96 2.03 9.32
C GLN A 132 1.74 0.51 9.27
N ARG A 133 1.62 -0.07 8.07
CA ARG A 133 1.46 -1.52 7.91
C ARG A 133 2.70 -2.29 8.38
N GLU A 134 3.89 -1.77 8.09
CA GLU A 134 5.14 -2.37 8.56
C GLU A 134 5.27 -2.27 10.09
N MET A 135 4.87 -1.15 10.67
CA MET A 135 4.80 -0.97 12.12
C MET A 135 3.90 -2.01 12.79
N GLU A 136 2.74 -2.35 12.21
CA GLU A 136 1.85 -3.40 12.74
C GLU A 136 2.49 -4.80 12.80
N LEU A 137 3.53 -5.07 12.00
CA LEU A 137 4.30 -6.32 12.11
C LEU A 137 5.24 -6.33 13.31
N HIS A 138 5.77 -5.16 13.64
CA HIS A 138 6.76 -5.01 14.69
C HIS A 138 6.12 -4.75 16.04
N ASP A 139 5.03 -3.98 16.10
CA ASP A 139 4.25 -3.68 17.31
C ASP A 139 3.49 -4.93 17.83
N LYS A 140 4.22 -5.78 18.55
CA LYS A 140 3.70 -7.04 19.11
C LYS A 140 2.79 -6.80 20.31
N ASN A 141 3.05 -5.74 21.07
CA ASN A 141 2.32 -5.43 22.29
C ASN A 141 1.04 -4.57 22.02
N ARG A 142 0.92 -4.01 20.81
CA ARG A 142 -0.18 -3.16 20.31
C ARG A 142 -0.34 -1.83 21.06
N ASP A 143 0.78 -1.23 21.47
CA ASP A 143 0.80 0.09 22.10
C ASP A 143 0.90 1.25 21.09
N GLY A 144 1.07 0.94 19.80
CA GLY A 144 1.20 1.92 18.72
C GLY A 144 2.63 2.43 18.53
N PHE A 145 3.61 1.82 19.18
CA PHE A 145 5.02 2.12 19.07
C PHE A 145 5.82 0.85 18.76
N VAL A 146 7.08 1.02 18.36
CA VAL A 146 7.99 -0.11 18.14
C VAL A 146 9.19 0.03 19.05
N SER A 147 9.32 -0.86 20.02
CA SER A 147 10.56 -0.97 20.80
C SER A 147 11.65 -1.73 20.02
N PHE A 148 12.91 -1.52 20.38
CA PHE A 148 14.02 -2.28 19.77
C PHE A 148 13.85 -3.80 19.96
N SER A 149 13.24 -4.23 21.08
CA SER A 149 12.99 -5.65 21.36
C SER A 149 11.93 -6.28 20.44
N GLU A 150 11.06 -5.45 19.89
CA GLU A 150 10.00 -5.79 18.95
C GLU A 150 10.49 -5.77 17.50
N TYR A 151 11.52 -4.97 17.23
CA TYR A 151 12.19 -4.89 15.95
C TYR A 151 13.00 -6.17 15.64
N ASP A 152 12.31 -7.18 15.09
CA ASP A 152 12.96 -8.42 14.69
C ASP A 152 13.89 -8.22 13.49
N PRO A 153 15.12 -8.77 13.52
CA PRO A 153 15.98 -8.76 12.35
C PRO A 153 15.30 -9.56 11.22
N PRO A 154 15.36 -9.06 9.97
CA PRO A 154 14.76 -9.74 8.84
C PRO A 154 15.19 -11.21 8.72
N SER A 155 14.30 -12.07 8.24
CA SER A 155 14.55 -13.52 8.17
C SER A 155 15.78 -13.89 7.33
N TRP A 156 16.16 -13.09 6.35
CA TRP A 156 17.36 -13.26 5.53
C TRP A 156 18.66 -12.97 6.29
N VAL A 157 18.63 -12.14 7.33
CA VAL A 157 19.80 -11.88 8.19
C VAL A 157 20.18 -13.13 8.98
N LYS A 158 19.18 -13.94 9.37
CA LYS A 158 19.39 -15.19 10.12
C LYS A 158 20.03 -16.29 9.27
N SER A 159 19.94 -16.20 7.93
CA SER A 159 20.51 -17.17 6.99
C SER A 159 21.73 -16.67 6.22
N ALA A 160 22.06 -15.37 6.30
CA ALA A 160 23.20 -14.75 5.65
C ALA A 160 24.49 -14.94 6.45
N THR A 161 25.59 -15.28 5.77
CA THR A 161 26.95 -15.10 6.30
C THR A 161 27.27 -13.60 6.39
N ASN A 162 28.13 -13.19 7.32
CA ASN A 162 28.52 -11.79 7.61
C ASN A 162 29.04 -10.95 6.40
N GLU A 163 29.16 -11.55 5.21
CA GLU A 163 29.64 -10.91 3.98
C GLU A 163 28.55 -10.71 2.92
N SER A 164 27.28 -11.02 3.23
CA SER A 164 26.16 -10.83 2.29
C SER A 164 25.79 -9.36 2.11
N PHE A 165 25.43 -8.98 0.87
CA PHE A 165 24.81 -7.70 0.55
C PHE A 165 23.65 -7.42 1.52
N GLY A 166 23.69 -6.27 2.20
CA GLY A 166 22.71 -5.85 3.21
C GLY A 166 23.16 -6.03 4.66
N TYR A 167 24.06 -6.98 4.98
CA TYR A 167 24.56 -7.16 6.36
C TYR A 167 25.28 -5.92 6.91
N ASP A 168 26.01 -5.25 6.03
CA ASP A 168 26.75 -4.03 6.34
C ASP A 168 25.84 -2.80 6.48
N MET A 169 24.64 -2.82 5.87
CA MET A 169 23.67 -1.73 5.99
C MET A 169 23.07 -1.65 7.40
N GLY A 170 23.00 -2.77 8.11
CA GLY A 170 22.75 -2.76 9.56
C GLY A 170 21.44 -2.13 10.03
N TRP A 171 20.45 -1.93 9.16
CA TRP A 171 19.18 -1.23 9.50
C TRP A 171 18.40 -1.86 10.66
N TRP A 172 18.67 -3.12 10.98
CA TRP A 172 18.12 -3.83 12.15
C TRP A 172 18.98 -3.77 13.41
N LYS A 173 20.10 -3.06 13.39
CA LYS A 173 20.98 -2.89 14.56
C LYS A 173 20.45 -1.75 15.43
N GLU A 174 20.73 -1.86 16.72
CA GLU A 174 20.35 -0.86 17.73
C GLU A 174 20.87 0.54 17.40
N GLU A 175 22.03 0.65 16.74
CA GLU A 175 22.59 1.94 16.30
C GLU A 175 21.67 2.68 15.31
N HIS A 176 21.00 1.96 14.41
CA HIS A 176 20.05 2.55 13.46
C HIS A 176 18.72 2.89 14.13
N PHE A 177 18.22 1.99 14.97
CA PHE A 177 17.03 2.25 15.78
C PHE A 177 17.18 3.54 16.60
N ASN A 178 18.31 3.67 17.32
CA ASN A 178 18.62 4.85 18.13
C ASN A 178 18.87 6.13 17.30
N ALA A 179 19.17 6.00 16.01
CA ALA A 179 19.33 7.17 15.13
C ALA A 179 17.98 7.74 14.67
N SER A 180 16.97 6.88 14.54
CA SER A 180 15.59 7.27 14.22
C SER A 180 14.79 7.70 15.46
N ASP A 181 15.14 7.23 16.65
CA ASP A 181 14.58 7.67 17.94
C ASP A 181 15.03 9.11 18.26
N ALA A 182 14.22 10.09 17.85
CA ALA A 182 14.58 11.50 17.88
C ALA A 182 14.43 12.12 19.28
N ASP A 183 13.49 11.60 20.09
CA ASP A 183 13.24 12.09 21.45
C ASP A 183 13.93 11.25 22.54
N GLY A 184 14.45 10.07 22.20
CA GLY A 184 15.27 9.22 23.05
C GLY A 184 14.47 8.43 24.09
N ASP A 185 13.18 8.19 23.85
CA ASP A 185 12.32 7.46 24.79
C ASP A 185 12.45 5.92 24.66
N GLY A 186 13.21 5.45 23.66
CA GLY A 186 13.50 4.03 23.42
C GLY A 186 12.42 3.30 22.64
N VAL A 187 11.42 4.01 22.10
CA VAL A 187 10.40 3.46 21.22
C VAL A 187 10.24 4.36 19.98
N LEU A 188 9.90 3.78 18.83
CA LEU A 188 9.68 4.56 17.60
C LEU A 188 8.19 4.81 17.40
N ASN A 189 7.81 6.08 17.28
CA ASN A 189 6.49 6.45 16.77
C ASN A 189 6.44 6.36 15.23
N LEU A 190 5.25 6.52 14.62
CA LEU A 190 5.08 6.38 13.16
C LEU A 190 6.00 7.28 12.33
N THR A 191 6.30 8.49 12.83
CA THR A 191 7.15 9.44 12.12
C THR A 191 8.60 8.97 12.16
N GLU A 192 9.09 8.62 13.35
CA GLU A 192 10.46 8.13 13.58
C GLU A 192 10.70 6.80 12.89
N PHE A 193 9.74 5.88 12.91
CA PHE A 193 9.82 4.60 12.21
C PHE A 193 9.92 4.78 10.68
N ASN A 194 9.43 5.90 10.15
CA ASN A 194 9.44 6.22 8.73
C ASN A 194 10.71 7.00 8.30
N GLU A 195 11.58 7.41 9.23
CA GLU A 195 12.84 8.13 8.96
C GLU A 195 14.05 7.18 8.84
#